data_AF-A0A3D5SZW2-F1
#
_entry.id   AF-A0A3D5SZW2-F1
#
_cell.length_a   1.000
_cell.length_b   1.000
_cell.length_c   1.000
_cell.angle_alpha   90.00
_cell.angle_beta   90.00
_cell.angle_gamma   90.00
#
_symmetry.space_group_name_H-M   'P 1'
#
loop_
_entity.id
_entity.type
_entity.pdbx_description
1 polymer ?
#
loop_
_entity_poly.entity_id
_entity_poly.type
_entity_poly.pdbx_seq_one_letter_code
_entity_poly.pdbx_strand_id
1 'polypeptide(L)' 'MSDHENISGEMLNAFVDGELDAGEWESLAQRIEADPLLGGEVAALRIAKDRVRNAYAGLPAPAAAP' A
#
# COMPACT_ATOMS: atom_id res chain seq x y z
N MET A 1 9.10 -25.64 0.23
CA MET A 1 8.61 -24.55 -0.63
C MET A 1 7.46 -23.95 0.13
N SER A 2 7.69 -22.84 0.82
CA SER A 2 6.65 -22.19 1.62
C SER A 2 5.66 -21.55 0.67
N ASP A 3 4.37 -21.86 0.82
CA ASP A 3 3.25 -21.28 0.09
C ASP A 3 3.08 -19.79 0.43
N HIS A 4 4.06 -18.99 0.01
CA HIS A 4 3.91 -17.56 -0.16
C HIS A 4 3.01 -17.40 -1.40
N GLU A 5 1.70 -17.58 -1.23
CA GLU A 5 0.71 -17.03 -2.16
C GLU A 5 1.14 -15.59 -2.45
N ASN A 6 1.61 -15.36 -3.67
CA ASN A 6 2.19 -14.09 -4.10
C ASN A 6 1.09 -13.03 -4.03
N ILE A 7 1.05 -12.27 -2.94
CA ILE A 7 0.22 -11.08 -2.86
C ILE A 7 0.75 -10.12 -3.90
N SER A 8 -0.12 -9.72 -4.83
CA SER A 8 0.26 -8.79 -5.89
C SER A 8 0.70 -7.45 -5.29
N GLY A 9 1.71 -6.83 -5.88
CA GLY A 9 2.10 -5.46 -5.53
C GLY A 9 0.94 -4.46 -5.70
N GLU A 10 0.00 -4.73 -6.61
CA GLU A 10 -1.23 -3.93 -6.75
C GLU A 10 -2.11 -4.01 -5.51
N MET A 11 -2.29 -5.21 -4.95
CA MET A 11 -3.11 -5.43 -3.75
C MET A 11 -2.50 -4.78 -2.51
N LEU A 12 -1.16 -4.81 -2.38
CA LEU A 12 -0.45 -4.07 -1.32
C LEU A 12 -0.59 -2.55 -1.48
N ASN A 13 -0.58 -2.05 -2.71
CA ASN A 13 -0.82 -0.63 -2.97
C ASN A 13 -2.24 -0.22 -2.58
N ALA A 14 -3.25 -0.98 -3.02
CA ALA A 14 -4.65 -0.75 -2.68
C ALA A 14 -4.89 -0.79 -1.17
N PHE A 15 -4.23 -1.70 -0.45
CA PHE A 15 -4.28 -1.73 1.02
C PHE A 15 -3.72 -0.47 1.67
N VAL A 16 -2.58 0.02 1.19
CA VAL A 16 -1.95 1.24 1.71
C VAL A 16 -2.75 2.49 1.34
N ASP A 17 -3.39 2.51 0.17
CA ASP A 17 -4.21 3.63 -0.29
C ASP A 17 -5.64 3.61 0.26
N GLY A 18 -6.07 2.49 0.88
CA GLY A 18 -7.40 2.32 1.44
C GLY A 18 -8.48 2.04 0.40
N GLU A 19 -8.10 1.43 -0.72
CA GLU A 19 -8.96 1.15 -1.88
C GLU A 19 -9.56 -0.26 -1.89
N LEU A 20 -9.16 -1.12 -0.95
CA LEU A 20 -9.73 -2.46 -0.80
C LEU A 20 -11.13 -2.43 -0.20
N ASP A 21 -11.97 -3.38 -0.60
CA ASP A 21 -13.22 -3.63 0.11
C ASP A 21 -12.98 -4.20 1.52
N ALA A 22 -14.02 -4.24 2.35
CA ALA A 22 -13.88 -4.67 3.75
C ALA A 22 -13.40 -6.12 3.90
N GLY A 23 -13.82 -7.03 3.01
CA GLY A 23 -13.42 -8.44 3.06
C GLY A 23 -11.99 -8.65 2.56
N GLU A 24 -11.60 -7.93 1.50
CA GLU A 24 -10.23 -7.90 1.00
C GLU A 24 -9.27 -7.31 2.04
N TRP A 25 -9.67 -6.21 2.68
CA TRP A 25 -8.90 -5.56 3.72
C TRP A 25 -8.68 -6.48 4.92
N GLU A 26 -9.73 -7.12 5.42
CA GLU A 26 -9.65 -8.02 6.58
C GLU A 26 -8.75 -9.23 6.28
N SER A 27 -8.93 -9.84 5.11
CA SER A 27 -8.13 -11.01 4.68
C SER A 27 -6.64 -10.65 4.60
N LEU A 28 -6.31 -9.50 4.02
CA LEU A 28 -4.94 -9.04 3.88
C LEU A 28 -4.34 -8.58 5.21
N ALA A 29 -5.12 -7.92 6.07
CA ALA A 29 -4.68 -7.51 7.40
C ALA A 29 -4.28 -8.72 8.25
N GLN A 30 -5.08 -9.79 8.25
CA GLN A 30 -4.74 -11.04 8.94
C GLN A 30 -3.46 -11.67 8.39
N ARG A 31 -3.25 -11.62 7.07
CA ARG A 31 -2.02 -12.13 6.44
C ARG A 31 -0.79 -11.32 6.84
N ILE A 32 -0.90 -9.98 6.85
CA ILE A 32 0.17 -9.08 7.29
C ILE A 32 0.53 -9.31 8.76
N GLU A 33 -0.46 -9.56 9.61
CA GLU A 33 -0.23 -9.89 11.02
C GLU A 33 0.50 -11.23 11.18
N ALA A 34 0.14 -12.22 10.36
CA ALA A 34 0.76 -13.55 10.38
C ALA A 34 2.14 -13.61 9.72
N ASP A 35 2.50 -12.63 8.87
CA ASP A 35 3.74 -12.61 8.09
C ASP A 35 4.56 -11.32 8.33
N PRO A 36 5.60 -11.37 9.17
CA PRO A 36 6.46 -10.23 9.45
C PRO A 36 7.21 -9.67 8.23
N LEU A 37 7.49 -10.49 7.20
CA LEU A 37 8.14 -10.01 5.98
C LEU A 37 7.17 -9.13 5.19
N LEU A 38 5.94 -9.60 5.02
CA LEU A 38 4.86 -8.84 4.39
C LEU A 38 4.56 -7.55 5.16
N GLY A 39 4.57 -7.60 6.49
CA GLY A 39 4.47 -6.39 7.33
C GLY A 39 5.60 -5.39 7.08
N GLY A 40 6.82 -5.87 6.88
CA GLY A 40 7.97 -5.06 6.48
C GLY A 40 7.77 -4.39 5.11
N GLU A 41 7.24 -5.11 4.13
CA GLU A 41 6.95 -4.58 2.79
C GLU A 41 5.89 -3.48 2.83
N VAL A 42 4.81 -3.67 3.58
CA VAL A 42 3.75 -2.66 3.77
C VAL A 42 4.29 -1.41 4.46
N ALA A 43 5.13 -1.57 5.49
CA ALA A 43 5.75 -0.45 6.18
C ALA A 43 6.69 0.34 5.24
N ALA A 44 7.51 -0.36 4.44
CA ALA A 44 8.38 0.27 3.46
C ALA A 44 7.59 1.03 2.39
N LEU A 45 6.48 0.45 1.89
CA LEU A 45 5.61 1.08 0.91
C LEU A 45 4.96 2.36 1.46
N ARG A 46 4.47 2.34 2.70
CA ARG A 46 3.93 3.53 3.39
C ARG A 46 4.96 4.64 3.49
N ILE A 47 6.18 4.33 3.94
CA ILE A 47 7.27 5.30 4.05
C ILE A 47 7.62 5.91 2.68
N ALA A 48 7.68 5.09 1.63
CA ALA A 48 7.97 5.58 0.28
C ALA A 48 6.89 6.54 -0.22
N LYS A 49 5.61 6.18 -0.06
CA LYS A 49 4.46 7.03 -0.44
C LYS A 49 4.43 8.33 0.35
N ASP A 50 4.67 8.28 1.65
CA ASP A 50 4.71 9.49 2.49
C ASP A 50 5.86 10.42 2.09
N ARG A 51 7.04 9.88 1.76
CA ARG A 51 8.16 10.69 1.26
C ARG A 51 7.80 11.41 -0.04
N VAL A 52 7.20 10.70 -1.00
CA VAL A 52 6.75 11.31 -2.25
C VAL A 52 5.68 12.37 -1.96
N ARG A 53 4.62 12.03 -1.23
CA ARG A 53 3.55 12.97 -0.86
C ARG A 53 4.11 14.24 -0.22
N ASN A 54 5.04 14.11 0.72
CA ASN A 54 5.67 15.24 1.40
C ASN A 54 6.61 16.05 0.49
N ALA A 55 7.32 15.40 -0.44
CA ALA A 55 8.17 16.10 -1.39
C ALA A 55 7.39 17.01 -2.34
N TYR A 56 6.14 16.65 -2.66
CA TYR A 56 5.25 17.44 -3.51
C TYR A 56 4.24 18.28 -2.70
N ALA A 57 4.30 18.25 -1.36
CA ALA A 57 3.41 19.05 -0.53
C ALA A 57 3.68 20.54 -0.76
N GLY A 58 2.65 21.28 -1.20
CA GLY A 58 2.73 22.73 -1.45
C GLY A 58 3.05 23.13 -2.89
N LEU A 59 3.25 22.18 -3.80
CA LEU A 59 3.25 22.51 -5.23
C LEU A 59 1.83 22.85 -5.69
N PRO A 60 1.66 23.87 -6.56
CA PRO A 60 0.37 24.18 -7.13
C PRO A 60 -0.12 22.98 -7.94
N ALA A 61 -1.41 22.65 -7.80
CA ALA A 61 -2.03 21.62 -8.62
C ALA A 61 -1.84 21.98 -10.11
N PRO A 62 -1.53 21.00 -10.97
CA PRO A 62 -1.46 21.26 -12.40
C PRO A 62 -2.79 21.85 -12.86
N ALA A 63 -2.73 22.91 -13.68
CA ALA A 63 -3.94 23.49 -14.27
C ALA A 63 -4.68 22.37 -15.02
N ALA A 64 -5.97 22.21 -14.73
CA ALA A 64 -6.80 21.26 -15.47
C ALA A 64 -6.69 21.57 -16.96
N ALA A 65 -6.33 20.56 -17.75
CA ALA A 65 -6.31 20.68 -19.20
C ALA A 65 -7.74 20.98 -19.70
N PRO A 66 -7.91 21.82 -20.74
CA PRO A 66 -9.21 22.20 -21.27
C PRO A 66 -9.99 21.02 -21.86
#